data_AF-A0A7W7RKG6-F1
#
_entry.id   AF-A0A7W7RKG6-F1
#
_cell.length_a   1.000
_cell.length_b   1.000
_cell.length_c   1.000
_cell.angle_alpha   90.00
_cell.angle_beta   90.00
_cell.angle_gamma   90.00
#
_symmetry.space_group_name_H-M   'P 1'
#
loop_
_entity.id
_entity.type
_entity.pdbx_description
1 polymer ?
#
loop_
_entity_poly.entity_id
_entity_poly.type
_entity_poly.pdbx_seq_one_letter_code
_entity_poly.pdbx_strand_id
1 'polypeptide(L)'
;MIAHQELVDRVAAREGISGADDARQAVQSVLTVLAPHVGSQVRARLAETLPASLVTIPEGDRPGAAAESGDLALEVARAMDCPPERGLHLARLVLSEIGDAAPDLGAELAKALPEELAEWAGDPVGAAGRADAGATGAPSRLDSQTVRTVLDRMPEWDGDTSGLTRVVRVPQDRLPPLEGRVDRVGRELGHPAHRERVAGGVTFTVRTASVGAVTTRDVELAERIEQAIAEVGSGG
;
A
#
# COMPACT_ATOMS: atom_id res chain seq x y z
N MET A 1 -0.83 -23.50 2.58
CA MET A 1 -1.78 -23.63 3.70
C MET A 1 -1.06 -23.05 4.90
N ILE A 2 -1.58 -21.97 5.49
CA ILE A 2 -0.94 -21.30 6.63
C ILE A 2 -1.47 -21.95 7.91
N ALA A 3 -0.61 -22.27 8.88
CA ALA A 3 -1.10 -22.64 10.20
C ALA A 3 -1.55 -21.38 10.95
N HIS A 4 -2.73 -21.36 11.57
CA HIS A 4 -3.24 -20.25 12.39
C HIS A 4 -2.17 -19.63 13.30
N GLN A 5 -1.35 -20.48 13.93
CA GLN A 5 -0.30 -20.05 14.84
C GLN A 5 0.78 -19.23 14.13
N GLU A 6 1.17 -19.60 12.91
CA GLU A 6 2.14 -18.84 12.12
C GLU A 6 1.61 -17.46 11.73
N LEU A 7 0.30 -17.34 11.45
CA LEU A 7 -0.34 -16.04 11.18
C LEU A 7 -0.33 -15.16 12.42
N VAL A 8 -0.69 -15.70 13.58
CA VAL A 8 -0.65 -14.99 14.86
C VAL A 8 0.77 -14.56 15.22
N ASP A 9 1.76 -15.44 15.02
CA ASP A 9 3.16 -15.13 15.30
C ASP A 9 3.69 -14.01 14.39
N ARG A 10 3.33 -14.02 13.10
CA ARG A 10 3.68 -12.94 12.18
C ARG A 10 3.03 -11.62 12.54
N VAL A 11 1.74 -11.61 12.89
CA VAL A 11 1.04 -10.40 13.36
C VAL A 11 1.65 -9.90 14.68
N ALA A 12 2.00 -10.78 15.61
CA ALA A 12 2.63 -10.43 16.88
C ALA A 12 4.03 -9.82 16.72
N ALA A 13 4.73 -10.13 15.62
CA ALA A 13 6.05 -9.59 15.32
C ALA A 13 6.01 -8.16 14.74
N ARG A 14 4.83 -7.60 14.47
CA ARG A 14 4.66 -6.28 13.86
C ARG A 14 4.57 -5.17 14.92
N GLU A 15 5.07 -3.98 14.58
CA GLU A 15 4.99 -2.82 15.47
C GLU A 15 3.52 -2.43 15.74
N GLY A 16 3.21 -2.05 16.98
CA GLY A 16 1.86 -1.61 17.39
C GLY A 16 0.98 -2.70 18.03
N ILE A 17 1.46 -3.94 18.13
CA ILE A 17 0.80 -5.03 18.84
C ILE A 17 1.44 -5.26 20.22
N SER A 18 0.63 -5.23 21.29
CA SER A 18 1.14 -5.28 22.67
C SER A 18 1.54 -6.69 23.14
N GLY A 19 1.27 -7.74 22.34
CA GLY A 19 1.66 -9.12 22.62
C GLY A 19 0.91 -10.17 21.79
N ALA A 20 1.25 -11.44 22.01
CA ALA A 20 0.67 -12.57 21.26
C ALA A 20 -0.84 -12.76 21.48
N ASP A 21 -1.36 -12.36 22.65
CA ASP A 21 -2.79 -12.42 22.93
C ASP A 21 -3.56 -11.35 22.16
N ASP A 22 -3.04 -10.11 22.11
CA ASP A 22 -3.58 -9.03 21.27
C ASP A 22 -3.53 -9.39 19.79
N ALA A 23 -2.43 -10.01 19.33
CA ALA A 23 -2.29 -10.49 17.95
C ALA A 23 -3.35 -11.54 17.61
N ARG A 24 -3.55 -12.51 18.51
CA ARG A 24 -4.56 -13.55 18.35
C ARG A 24 -5.94 -12.93 18.29
N GLN A 25 -6.27 -12.03 19.21
CA GLN A 25 -7.57 -11.38 19.25
C GLN A 25 -7.81 -10.51 18.00
N ALA A 26 -6.80 -9.80 17.51
CA ALA A 26 -6.88 -9.03 16.27
C ALA A 26 -7.18 -9.91 15.06
N VAL A 27 -6.43 -11.01 14.89
CA VAL A 27 -6.66 -11.99 13.81
C VAL A 27 -8.09 -12.54 13.88
N GLN A 28 -8.56 -12.92 15.08
CA GLN A 28 -9.91 -13.46 15.26
C GLN A 28 -11.00 -12.44 14.95
N SER A 29 -10.88 -11.22 15.45
CA SER A 29 -11.84 -10.15 15.23
C SER A 29 -11.94 -9.78 13.75
N VAL A 30 -10.81 -9.59 13.08
CA VAL A 30 -10.78 -9.26 11.64
C VAL A 30 -11.41 -10.37 10.82
N LEU A 31 -11.04 -11.63 11.05
CA LEU A 31 -11.60 -12.76 10.30
C LEU A 31 -13.10 -12.96 10.55
N THR A 32 -13.56 -12.73 11.78
CA THR A 32 -14.99 -12.79 12.14
C THR A 32 -15.79 -11.71 11.41
N VAL A 33 -15.26 -10.49 11.33
CA VAL A 33 -15.88 -9.37 10.62
C VAL A 33 -15.84 -9.57 9.11
N LEU A 34 -14.78 -10.16 8.55
CA LEU A 34 -14.67 -10.41 7.10
C LEU A 34 -15.56 -11.56 6.62
N ALA A 35 -15.83 -12.56 7.47
CA ALA A 35 -16.52 -13.78 7.07
C ALA A 35 -17.89 -13.57 6.40
N PRO A 36 -18.77 -12.65 6.87
CA PRO A 36 -20.03 -12.36 6.20
C PRO A 36 -19.89 -11.75 4.80
N HIS A 37 -18.76 -11.12 4.48
CA HIS A 37 -18.52 -10.43 3.21
C HIS A 37 -17.91 -11.32 2.13
N VAL A 38 -17.38 -12.49 2.51
CA VAL A 38 -16.70 -13.40 1.58
C VAL A 38 -17.60 -14.58 1.21
N GLY A 39 -17.49 -15.06 -0.04
CA GLY A 39 -18.30 -16.19 -0.54
C GLY A 39 -18.04 -17.50 0.21
N SER A 40 -18.96 -18.47 0.09
CA SER A 40 -18.93 -19.75 0.81
C SER A 40 -17.63 -20.56 0.62
N GLN A 41 -17.03 -20.50 -0.56
CA GLN A 41 -15.77 -21.17 -0.87
C GLN A 41 -14.57 -20.54 -0.16
N VAL A 42 -14.54 -19.21 -0.07
CA VAL A 42 -13.49 -18.46 0.66
C VAL A 42 -13.67 -18.67 2.17
N ARG A 43 -14.92 -18.68 2.67
CA ARG A 43 -15.22 -19.02 4.06
C ARG A 43 -14.73 -20.41 4.45
N ALA A 44 -14.93 -21.42 3.60
CA ALA A 44 -14.45 -22.77 3.87
C ALA A 44 -12.92 -22.80 4.00
N ARG A 45 -12.20 -22.10 3.12
CA ARG A 45 -10.74 -21.97 3.20
C ARG A 45 -10.25 -21.20 4.42
N LEU A 46 -10.96 -20.13 4.81
CA LEU A 46 -10.68 -19.41 6.06
C LEU A 46 -10.93 -20.30 7.29
N ALA A 47 -12.00 -21.11 7.26
CA ALA A 47 -12.35 -22.04 8.34
C ALA A 47 -11.33 -23.18 8.49
N GLU A 48 -10.72 -23.64 7.39
CA GLU A 48 -9.57 -24.58 7.43
C GLU A 48 -8.33 -23.95 8.11
N THR A 49 -8.27 -22.62 8.18
CA THR A 49 -7.14 -21.83 8.69
C THR A 49 -7.37 -21.33 10.13
N LEU A 50 -8.60 -21.42 10.66
CA LEU A 50 -8.99 -20.93 12.00
C LEU A 50 -9.21 -22.08 13.00
N PRO A 51 -8.96 -21.90 14.31
CA PRO A 51 -9.37 -22.88 15.32
C PRO A 51 -10.90 -22.98 15.38
N ALA A 52 -11.40 -24.21 15.58
CA ALA A 52 -12.82 -24.55 15.61
C ALA A 52 -13.67 -23.77 16.65
N SER A 53 -13.02 -23.07 17.58
CA SER A 53 -13.66 -22.25 18.61
C SER A 53 -14.31 -20.96 18.10
N LEU A 54 -14.17 -20.61 16.81
CA LEU A 54 -14.80 -19.43 16.18
C LEU A 54 -15.94 -19.79 15.20
N VAL A 55 -16.37 -21.06 15.18
CA VAL A 55 -17.29 -21.61 14.16
C VAL A 55 -18.75 -21.17 14.35
N THR A 56 -19.05 -20.24 15.26
CA THR A 56 -20.35 -19.57 15.31
C THR A 56 -20.32 -18.29 14.47
N ILE A 57 -19.90 -18.39 13.21
CA ILE A 57 -20.09 -17.33 12.23
C ILE A 57 -21.59 -17.36 11.89
N PRO A 58 -22.38 -16.31 12.21
CA PRO A 58 -23.77 -16.27 11.80
C PRO A 58 -23.84 -16.32 10.28
N GLU A 59 -24.70 -17.17 9.73
CA GLU A 59 -25.02 -17.14 8.30
C GLU A 59 -25.60 -15.76 7.96
N GLY A 60 -24.74 -14.87 7.45
CA GLY A 60 -25.15 -13.56 6.99
C GLY A 60 -25.70 -13.66 5.58
N ASP A 61 -27.02 -13.61 5.43
CA ASP A 61 -27.73 -13.52 4.15
C ASP A 61 -27.63 -12.12 3.51
N ARG A 62 -26.46 -11.46 3.64
CA ARG A 62 -26.19 -10.18 2.99
C ARG A 62 -25.24 -10.42 1.81
N PRO A 63 -25.75 -10.60 0.59
CA PRO A 63 -25.06 -10.10 -0.59
C PRO A 63 -25.13 -8.56 -0.54
N GLY A 64 -24.49 -7.97 0.46
CA GLY A 64 -24.55 -6.55 0.75
C GLY A 64 -23.46 -5.85 -0.01
N ALA A 65 -23.84 -5.18 -1.09
CA ALA A 65 -23.05 -4.22 -1.85
C ALA A 65 -22.00 -3.52 -0.97
N ALA A 66 -20.73 -3.67 -1.34
CA ALA A 66 -19.57 -2.88 -0.92
C ALA A 66 -19.77 -2.11 0.40
N ALA A 67 -19.69 -2.81 1.53
CA ALA A 67 -19.45 -2.13 2.81
C ALA A 67 -18.18 -1.30 2.62
N GLU A 68 -18.23 0.02 2.83
CA GLU A 68 -17.03 0.84 2.65
C GLU A 68 -15.96 0.38 3.65
N SER A 69 -14.67 0.56 3.35
CA SER A 69 -13.59 0.15 4.26
C SER A 69 -13.75 0.71 5.68
N GLY A 70 -14.39 1.88 5.79
CA GLY A 70 -14.74 2.53 7.05
C GLY A 70 -15.76 1.74 7.88
N ASP A 71 -16.76 1.10 7.26
CA ASP A 71 -17.76 0.29 7.96
C ASP A 71 -17.11 -0.95 8.56
N LEU A 72 -16.23 -1.61 7.79
CA LEU A 72 -15.49 -2.78 8.22
C LEU A 72 -14.49 -2.44 9.33
N ALA A 73 -13.82 -1.29 9.22
CA ALA A 73 -12.95 -0.77 10.27
C ALA A 73 -13.70 -0.47 11.58
N LEU A 74 -14.91 0.09 11.49
CA LEU A 74 -15.76 0.36 12.66
C LEU A 74 -16.18 -0.94 13.36
N GLU A 75 -16.50 -1.99 12.61
CA GLU A 75 -16.85 -3.29 13.18
C GLU A 75 -15.66 -3.96 13.88
N VAL A 76 -14.48 -3.92 13.26
CA VAL A 76 -13.23 -4.42 13.89
C VAL A 76 -12.89 -3.61 15.14
N ALA A 77 -13.03 -2.29 15.09
CA ALA A 77 -12.77 -1.40 16.23
C ALA A 77 -13.70 -1.69 17.40
N ARG A 78 -15.00 -1.93 17.14
CA ARG A 78 -15.96 -2.35 18.18
C ARG A 78 -15.60 -3.69 18.79
N ALA A 79 -15.18 -4.66 17.98
CA ALA A 79 -14.77 -5.98 18.47
C ALA A 79 -13.49 -5.93 19.32
N MET A 80 -12.59 -4.98 19.01
CA MET A 80 -11.32 -4.78 19.70
C MET A 80 -11.37 -3.71 20.80
N ASP A 81 -12.53 -3.12 21.07
CA ASP A 81 -12.74 -1.98 21.99
C ASP A 81 -11.69 -0.87 21.79
N CYS A 82 -11.51 -0.43 20.54
CA CYS A 82 -10.49 0.54 20.18
C CYS A 82 -11.00 1.62 19.21
N PRO A 83 -10.23 2.70 18.96
CA PRO A 83 -10.59 3.71 17.96
C PRO A 83 -10.67 3.12 16.54
N PRO A 84 -11.53 3.67 15.65
CA PRO A 84 -11.72 3.16 14.28
C PRO A 84 -10.44 3.13 13.45
N GLU A 85 -9.52 4.08 13.67
CA GLU A 85 -8.23 4.15 12.99
C GLU A 85 -7.37 2.92 13.33
N ARG A 86 -7.43 2.48 14.60
CA ARG A 86 -6.75 1.26 15.06
C ARG A 86 -7.44 0.01 14.51
N GLY A 87 -8.75 0.00 14.40
CA GLY A 87 -9.50 -1.07 13.73
C GLY A 87 -9.09 -1.26 12.26
N LEU A 88 -9.01 -0.17 11.50
CA LEU A 88 -8.56 -0.19 10.10
C LEU A 88 -7.12 -0.67 9.96
N HIS A 89 -6.23 -0.20 10.83
CA HIS A 89 -4.83 -0.63 10.85
C HIS A 89 -4.71 -2.15 11.09
N LEU A 90 -5.43 -2.69 12.08
CA LEU A 90 -5.45 -4.13 12.36
C LEU A 90 -6.00 -4.94 11.18
N ALA A 91 -7.05 -4.46 10.52
CA ALA A 91 -7.61 -5.12 9.34
C ALA A 91 -6.58 -5.21 8.20
N ARG A 92 -5.93 -4.10 7.87
CA ARG A 92 -4.87 -4.03 6.84
C ARG A 92 -3.70 -4.94 7.17
N LEU A 93 -3.27 -4.96 8.43
CA LEU A 93 -2.18 -5.81 8.91
C LEU A 93 -2.49 -7.30 8.71
N VAL A 94 -3.66 -7.74 9.16
CA VAL A 94 -4.07 -9.16 9.03
C VAL A 94 -4.24 -9.56 7.57
N LEU A 95 -4.84 -8.70 6.73
CA LEU A 95 -4.97 -8.96 5.29
C LEU A 95 -3.62 -9.06 4.60
N SER A 96 -2.66 -8.21 4.97
CA SER A 96 -1.29 -8.24 4.45
C SER A 96 -0.61 -9.58 4.76
N GLU A 97 -0.70 -10.02 6.01
CA GLU A 97 -0.10 -11.28 6.45
C GLU A 97 -0.74 -12.51 5.78
N ILE A 98 -2.04 -12.43 5.47
CA ILE A 98 -2.72 -13.46 4.68
C ILE A 98 -2.22 -13.45 3.22
N GLY A 99 -2.12 -12.27 2.60
CA GLY A 99 -1.62 -12.10 1.24
C GLY A 99 -0.18 -12.59 1.07
N ASP A 100 0.69 -12.25 2.02
CA ASP A 100 2.10 -12.67 2.00
C ASP A 100 2.27 -14.19 2.17
N ALA A 101 1.51 -14.80 3.09
CA ALA A 101 1.68 -16.20 3.42
C ALA A 101 0.84 -17.15 2.55
N ALA A 102 -0.21 -16.66 1.89
CA ALA A 102 -1.06 -17.40 0.96
C ALA A 102 -1.59 -16.49 -0.17
N PRO A 103 -0.76 -16.21 -1.19
CA PRO A 103 -1.12 -15.29 -2.28
C PRO A 103 -2.42 -15.66 -3.01
N ASP A 104 -2.66 -16.96 -3.23
CA ASP A 104 -3.90 -17.44 -3.86
C ASP A 104 -5.14 -17.10 -3.02
N LEU A 105 -5.04 -17.15 -1.70
CA LEU A 105 -6.14 -16.79 -0.80
C LEU A 105 -6.31 -15.27 -0.73
N GLY A 106 -5.21 -14.52 -0.71
CA GLY A 106 -5.20 -13.06 -0.81
C GLY A 106 -5.91 -12.56 -2.07
N ALA A 107 -5.62 -13.18 -3.23
CA ALA A 107 -6.27 -12.84 -4.50
C ALA A 107 -7.77 -13.15 -4.52
N GLU A 108 -8.22 -14.23 -3.87
CA GLU A 108 -9.65 -14.53 -3.74
C GLU A 108 -10.36 -13.59 -2.75
N LEU A 109 -9.70 -13.22 -1.65
CA LEU A 109 -10.20 -12.22 -0.71
C LEU A 109 -10.35 -10.86 -1.39
N ALA A 110 -9.36 -10.43 -2.17
CA ALA A 110 -9.38 -9.16 -2.88
C ALA A 110 -10.62 -8.99 -3.78
N LYS A 111 -11.14 -10.08 -4.38
CA LYS A 111 -12.35 -10.03 -5.22
C LYS A 111 -13.63 -9.76 -4.44
N ALA A 112 -13.65 -10.05 -3.15
CA ALA A 112 -14.81 -9.94 -2.28
C ALA A 112 -14.76 -8.71 -1.36
N LEU A 113 -13.64 -7.99 -1.34
CA LEU A 113 -13.40 -6.86 -0.45
C LEU A 113 -13.56 -5.50 -1.16
N PRO A 114 -13.80 -4.43 -0.40
CA PRO A 114 -13.73 -3.06 -0.91
C PRO A 114 -12.34 -2.76 -1.46
N GLU A 115 -12.24 -1.92 -2.49
CA GLU A 115 -10.99 -1.65 -3.24
C GLU A 115 -9.79 -1.39 -2.34
N GLU A 116 -9.93 -0.51 -1.35
CA GLU A 116 -8.86 -0.18 -0.42
C GLU A 116 -8.37 -1.40 0.36
N LEU A 117 -9.24 -2.28 0.88
CA LEU A 117 -8.85 -3.49 1.62
C LEU A 117 -8.42 -4.62 0.68
N ALA A 118 -8.97 -4.66 -0.53
CA ALA A 118 -8.60 -5.61 -1.57
C ALA A 118 -7.13 -5.46 -1.97
N GLU A 119 -6.64 -4.21 -2.03
CA GLU A 119 -5.23 -3.92 -2.27
C GLU A 119 -4.32 -4.55 -1.22
N TRP A 120 -4.66 -4.48 0.07
CA TRP A 120 -3.85 -5.08 1.13
C TRP A 120 -3.87 -6.61 1.13
N ALA A 121 -4.92 -7.23 0.59
CA ALA A 121 -4.99 -8.68 0.44
C ALA A 121 -4.24 -9.18 -0.80
N GLY A 122 -4.27 -8.43 -1.91
CA GLY A 122 -3.72 -8.84 -3.20
C GLY A 122 -2.30 -8.33 -3.51
N ASP A 123 -1.95 -7.13 -3.06
CA ASP A 123 -0.61 -6.52 -3.15
C ASP A 123 -0.27 -5.79 -1.84
N PRO A 124 0.00 -6.54 -0.75
CA PRO A 124 0.28 -5.96 0.57
C PRO A 124 1.40 -4.91 0.55
N VAL A 125 2.46 -5.17 -0.23
CA VAL A 125 3.64 -4.32 -0.33
C VAL A 125 3.31 -3.01 -1.05
N GLY A 126 2.57 -3.07 -2.16
CA GLY A 126 2.10 -1.86 -2.83
C GLY A 126 1.10 -1.07 -2.00
N ALA A 127 0.19 -1.75 -1.29
CA ALA A 127 -0.82 -1.13 -0.44
C ALA A 127 -0.19 -0.39 0.76
N ALA A 128 0.79 -1.02 1.44
CA ALA A 128 1.56 -0.38 2.51
C ALA A 128 2.27 0.88 2.00
N GLY A 129 2.95 0.76 0.86
CA GLY A 129 3.60 1.89 0.20
C GLY A 129 2.63 3.03 -0.14
N ARG A 130 1.38 2.72 -0.52
CA ARG A 130 0.35 3.73 -0.81
C ARG A 130 -0.34 4.29 0.45
N ALA A 131 -0.51 3.52 1.51
CA ALA A 131 -1.22 3.97 2.71
C ALA A 131 -0.37 4.86 3.62
N ASP A 132 0.94 4.65 3.62
CA ASP A 132 1.90 5.60 4.18
C ASP A 132 1.87 6.95 3.45
N ALA A 133 1.13 7.09 2.34
CA ALA A 133 0.87 8.38 1.69
C ALA A 133 -0.05 9.33 2.46
N GLY A 134 -0.96 8.81 3.30
CA GLY A 134 -2.28 9.45 3.41
C GLY A 134 -2.90 9.61 4.80
N ALA A 135 -2.34 9.03 5.87
CA ALA A 135 -3.06 8.91 7.14
C ALA A 135 -3.41 10.23 7.86
N THR A 136 -2.82 11.37 7.50
CA THR A 136 -3.07 12.67 8.19
C THR A 136 -3.33 13.85 7.25
N GLY A 137 -3.42 13.64 5.94
CA GLY A 137 -3.39 14.74 4.95
C GLY A 137 -2.05 15.47 4.87
N ALA A 138 -1.10 15.16 5.77
CA ALA A 138 0.30 15.55 5.67
C ALA A 138 1.10 14.42 4.99
N PRO A 139 2.08 14.77 4.14
CA PRO A 139 2.90 13.77 3.46
C PRO A 139 3.74 13.00 4.49
N SER A 140 3.61 11.67 4.53
CA SER A 140 4.34 10.81 5.46
C SER A 140 5.55 10.16 4.77
N ARG A 141 6.63 10.01 5.54
CA ARG A 141 7.94 9.53 5.09
C ARG A 141 7.87 8.04 4.76
N LEU A 142 8.46 7.64 3.64
CA LEU A 142 8.68 6.23 3.32
C LEU A 142 9.89 5.68 4.07
N ASP A 143 9.77 4.45 4.55
CA ASP A 143 10.89 3.70 5.12
C ASP A 143 11.86 3.19 4.03
N SER A 144 13.03 2.72 4.46
CA SER A 144 14.10 2.28 3.56
C SER A 144 13.78 1.02 2.75
N GLN A 145 12.95 0.12 3.27
CA GLN A 145 12.53 -1.10 2.56
C GLN A 145 11.52 -0.79 1.46
N THR A 146 10.57 0.10 1.75
CA THR A 146 9.60 0.60 0.79
C THR A 146 10.28 1.36 -0.34
N VAL A 147 11.21 2.28 -0.03
CA VAL A 147 12.02 2.97 -1.05
C VAL A 147 12.81 2.00 -1.91
N ARG A 148 13.42 0.97 -1.33
CA ARG A 148 14.16 -0.05 -2.10
C ARG A 148 13.27 -0.81 -3.07
N THR A 149 12.09 -1.23 -2.62
CA THR A 149 11.10 -1.92 -3.46
C THR A 149 10.64 -1.05 -4.63
N VAL A 150 10.47 0.24 -4.40
CA VAL A 150 10.13 1.23 -5.42
C VAL A 150 11.26 1.35 -6.46
N LEU A 151 12.51 1.46 -6.00
CA LEU A 151 13.69 1.53 -6.88
C LEU A 151 13.90 0.25 -7.69
N ASP A 152 13.58 -0.92 -7.15
CA ASP A 152 13.63 -2.20 -7.89
C ASP A 152 12.69 -2.22 -9.11
N ARG A 153 11.62 -1.41 -9.09
CA ARG A 153 10.67 -1.25 -10.21
C ARG A 153 11.05 -0.12 -11.17
N MET A 154 11.96 0.77 -10.75
CA MET A 154 12.42 1.94 -11.50
C MET A 154 13.95 1.92 -11.62
N PRO A 155 14.52 1.00 -12.41
CA PRO A 155 15.97 0.71 -12.42
C PRO A 155 16.85 1.88 -12.89
N GLU A 156 16.23 2.89 -13.51
CA GLU A 156 16.89 4.08 -14.01
C GLU A 156 16.95 5.23 -12.97
N TRP A 157 16.28 5.04 -11.82
CA TRP A 157 16.30 5.92 -10.66
C TRP A 157 17.27 5.40 -9.61
N ASP A 158 17.95 6.32 -8.95
CA ASP A 158 18.82 6.08 -7.79
C ASP A 158 18.30 6.84 -6.58
N GLY A 159 18.65 6.42 -5.37
CA GLY A 159 18.35 7.21 -4.18
C GLY A 159 18.17 6.41 -2.89
N ASP A 160 17.67 7.11 -1.88
CA ASP A 160 17.33 6.56 -0.56
C ASP A 160 16.17 7.35 0.05
N THR A 161 15.93 7.21 1.36
CA THR A 161 14.85 7.91 2.07
C THR A 161 15.01 9.44 2.09
N SER A 162 16.14 9.99 1.67
CA SER A 162 16.41 11.44 1.61
C SER A 162 16.09 12.08 0.25
N GLY A 163 16.02 11.28 -0.82
CA GLY A 163 15.64 11.73 -2.15
C GLY A 163 15.81 10.64 -3.22
N LEU A 164 15.01 10.74 -4.27
CA LEU A 164 15.17 9.93 -5.49
C LEU A 164 15.69 10.83 -6.61
N THR A 165 16.61 10.32 -7.41
CA THR A 165 17.31 11.05 -8.45
C THR A 165 17.34 10.27 -9.75
N ARG A 166 17.14 10.97 -10.86
CA ARG A 166 17.13 10.43 -12.22
C ARG A 166 17.93 11.32 -13.15
N VAL A 167 18.93 10.74 -13.83
CA VAL A 167 19.72 11.46 -14.85
C VAL A 167 19.20 11.14 -16.23
N VAL A 168 18.64 12.14 -16.91
CA VAL A 168 18.08 11.98 -18.26
C VAL A 168 19.02 12.59 -19.30
N ARG A 169 19.49 11.77 -20.23
CA ARG A 169 20.29 12.21 -21.37
C ARG A 169 19.43 12.31 -22.62
N VAL A 170 19.26 13.52 -23.12
CA VAL A 170 18.49 13.80 -24.34
C VAL A 170 19.14 14.92 -25.14
N PRO A 171 18.91 14.96 -26.47
CA PRO A 171 19.34 16.08 -27.32
C PRO A 171 18.87 17.45 -26.77
N GLN A 172 19.68 18.49 -27.01
CA GLN A 172 19.43 19.83 -26.47
C GLN A 172 18.09 20.44 -26.91
N ASP A 173 17.61 20.10 -28.10
CA ASP A 173 16.30 20.50 -28.64
C ASP A 173 15.13 19.79 -27.95
N ARG A 174 15.36 18.61 -27.36
CA ARG A 174 14.35 17.82 -26.62
C ARG A 174 14.29 18.15 -25.13
N LEU A 175 15.30 18.84 -24.58
CA LEU A 175 15.32 19.27 -23.18
C LEU A 175 14.17 20.21 -22.80
N PRO A 176 13.92 21.35 -23.48
CA PRO A 176 12.84 22.26 -23.07
C PRO A 176 11.44 21.63 -23.11
N PRO A 177 11.06 20.82 -24.11
CA PRO A 177 9.80 20.09 -24.09
C PRO A 177 9.66 19.13 -22.90
N LEU A 178 10.73 18.41 -22.54
CA LEU A 178 10.74 17.50 -21.39
C LEU A 178 10.59 18.27 -20.08
N GLU A 179 11.42 19.30 -19.87
CA GLU A 179 11.35 20.17 -18.67
C GLU A 179 9.94 20.78 -18.53
N GLY A 180 9.34 21.26 -19.63
CA GLY A 180 8.00 21.84 -19.62
C GLY A 180 6.88 20.83 -19.29
N ARG A 181 7.05 19.55 -19.64
CA ARG A 181 6.11 18.48 -19.24
C ARG A 181 6.25 18.14 -17.77
N VAL A 182 7.48 17.97 -17.28
CA VAL A 182 7.75 17.70 -15.86
C VAL A 182 7.22 18.84 -14.99
N ASP A 183 7.38 20.09 -15.42
CA ASP A 183 6.84 21.27 -14.72
C ASP A 183 5.30 21.31 -14.73
N ARG A 184 4.65 20.70 -15.72
CA ARG A 184 3.19 20.55 -15.74
C ARG A 184 2.76 19.48 -14.75
N VAL A 185 3.39 18.31 -14.79
CA VAL A 185 3.16 17.21 -13.84
C VAL A 185 3.30 17.69 -12.40
N GLY A 186 4.38 18.41 -12.09
CA GLY A 186 4.61 18.93 -10.75
C GLY A 186 3.55 19.95 -10.30
N ARG A 187 3.01 20.75 -11.22
CA ARG A 187 1.89 21.67 -10.90
C ARG A 187 0.58 20.94 -10.66
N GLU A 188 0.28 19.92 -11.47
CA GLU A 188 -0.93 19.09 -11.32
C GLU A 188 -0.94 18.34 -9.98
N LEU A 189 0.23 17.89 -9.52
CA LEU A 189 0.41 17.23 -8.23
C LEU A 189 0.57 18.21 -7.05
N GLY A 190 0.72 19.51 -7.32
CA GLY A 190 1.10 20.50 -6.30
C GLY A 190 2.47 20.21 -5.66
N HIS A 191 3.34 19.49 -6.37
CA HIS A 191 4.60 18.94 -5.88
C HIS A 191 5.68 19.00 -6.96
N PRO A 192 6.56 20.02 -6.97
CA PRO A 192 7.54 20.21 -8.04
C PRO A 192 8.79 19.34 -7.84
N ALA A 193 9.34 18.83 -8.95
CA ALA A 193 10.67 18.22 -8.95
C ALA A 193 11.77 19.30 -8.90
N HIS A 194 12.87 19.00 -8.21
CA HIS A 194 14.11 19.76 -8.39
C HIS A 194 14.77 19.32 -9.69
N ARG A 195 15.36 20.28 -10.41
CA ARG A 195 16.05 20.03 -11.67
C ARG A 195 17.41 20.71 -11.69
N GLU A 196 18.40 19.97 -12.18
CA GLU A 196 19.74 20.46 -12.39
C GLU A 196 20.17 20.12 -13.82
N ARG A 197 20.57 21.13 -14.61
CA ARG A 197 21.10 20.87 -15.96
C ARG A 197 22.50 20.31 -15.86
N VAL A 198 22.74 19.23 -16.61
CA VAL A 198 24.03 18.57 -16.71
C VAL A 198 24.50 18.52 -18.16
N ALA A 199 25.76 18.16 -18.38
CA ALA A 199 26.31 18.01 -19.72
C ALA A 199 25.51 16.95 -20.52
N GLY A 200 24.77 17.40 -21.54
CA GLY A 200 23.96 16.52 -22.40
C GLY A 200 22.63 16.06 -21.77
N GLY A 201 22.12 16.73 -20.74
CA GLY A 201 20.91 16.26 -20.07
C GLY A 201 20.39 17.13 -18.93
N VAL A 202 19.53 16.52 -18.12
CA VAL A 202 18.97 17.08 -16.90
C VAL A 202 18.90 15.99 -15.84
N THR A 203 19.21 16.35 -14.60
CA THR A 203 19.00 15.53 -13.43
C THR A 203 17.72 16.00 -12.75
N PHE A 204 16.79 15.08 -12.52
CA PHE A 204 15.62 15.31 -11.69
C PHE A 204 15.85 14.74 -10.31
N THR A 205 15.51 15.50 -9.27
CA THR A 205 15.51 15.02 -7.88
C THR A 205 14.14 15.29 -7.28
N VAL A 206 13.52 14.25 -6.73
CA VAL A 206 12.23 14.32 -6.05
C VAL A 206 12.41 14.02 -4.58
N ARG A 207 11.89 14.93 -3.74
CA ARG A 207 11.79 14.79 -2.30
C ARG A 207 10.77 15.79 -1.76
N THR A 208 10.13 15.44 -0.66
CA THR A 208 9.23 16.35 0.03
C THR A 208 10.01 17.27 0.96
N ALA A 209 10.20 18.51 0.51
CA ALA A 209 11.04 19.49 1.22
C ALA A 209 10.54 19.79 2.65
N SER A 210 9.23 19.80 2.88
CA SER A 210 8.64 20.06 4.21
C SER A 210 8.96 18.98 5.25
N VAL A 211 9.28 17.75 4.81
CA VAL A 211 9.59 16.60 5.67
C VAL A 211 11.07 16.18 5.54
N GLY A 212 11.77 16.72 4.53
CA GLY A 212 13.16 16.40 4.25
C GLY A 212 13.38 14.93 3.91
N ALA A 213 12.39 14.29 3.27
CA ALA A 213 12.42 12.86 2.97
C ALA A 213 11.57 12.50 1.74
N VAL A 214 11.78 11.28 1.25
CA VAL A 214 10.94 10.67 0.22
C VAL A 214 9.60 10.28 0.83
N THR A 215 8.54 10.62 0.12
CA THR A 215 7.16 10.31 0.43
C THR A 215 6.53 9.67 -0.81
N THR A 216 5.31 9.20 -0.69
CA THR A 216 4.55 8.65 -1.83
C THR A 216 4.33 9.66 -2.95
N ARG A 217 4.20 10.95 -2.65
CA ARG A 217 4.13 12.02 -3.67
C ARG A 217 5.40 12.11 -4.49
N ASP A 218 6.54 11.80 -3.89
CA ASP A 218 7.82 11.75 -4.59
C ASP A 218 7.90 10.54 -5.52
N VAL A 219 7.35 9.40 -5.10
CA VAL A 219 7.23 8.20 -5.94
C VAL A 219 6.27 8.42 -7.12
N GLU A 220 5.08 8.96 -6.87
CA GLU A 220 4.11 9.27 -7.93
C GLU A 220 4.69 10.28 -8.93
N LEU A 221 5.40 11.29 -8.43
CA LEU A 221 6.09 12.25 -9.29
C LEU A 221 7.19 11.59 -10.13
N ALA A 222 7.98 10.66 -9.55
CA ALA A 222 9.00 9.91 -10.28
C ALA A 222 8.40 9.06 -11.41
N GLU A 223 7.31 8.34 -11.14
CA GLU A 223 6.61 7.52 -12.13
C GLU A 223 6.04 8.37 -13.29
N ARG A 224 5.43 9.52 -12.99
CA ARG A 224 4.94 10.43 -14.04
C ARG A 224 6.07 11.09 -14.82
N ILE A 225 7.24 11.30 -14.21
CA ILE A 225 8.43 11.76 -14.92
C ILE A 225 8.91 10.69 -15.91
N GLU A 226 8.93 9.41 -15.54
CA GLU A 226 9.25 8.32 -16.48
C GLU A 226 8.30 8.27 -17.67
N GLN A 227 7.00 8.45 -17.42
CA GLN A 227 6.02 8.56 -18.51
C GLN A 227 6.34 9.75 -19.44
N ALA A 228 6.65 10.93 -18.88
CA ALA A 228 7.01 12.10 -19.66
C ALA A 228 8.29 11.88 -20.49
N ILE A 229 9.28 11.17 -19.94
CA ILE A 229 10.52 10.80 -20.64
C ILE A 229 10.21 9.85 -21.81
N ALA A 230 9.44 8.79 -21.56
CA ALA A 230 9.07 7.80 -22.58
C ALA A 230 8.32 8.43 -23.76
N GLU A 231 7.41 9.36 -23.49
CA GLU A 231 6.67 10.07 -24.54
C GLU A 231 7.54 11.03 -25.36
N VAL A 232 8.51 11.70 -24.74
CA VAL A 232 9.46 12.57 -25.47
C VAL A 232 10.43 11.73 -26.30
N GLY A 233 10.83 10.55 -25.81
CA GLY A 233 11.68 9.60 -26.52
C GLY A 233 10.99 8.89 -27.69
N SER A 234 9.68 8.68 -27.62
CA SER A 234 8.88 8.00 -28.67
C SER A 234 8.44 8.93 -29.81
N GLY A 235 8.60 10.25 -29.67
CA GLY A 235 8.22 11.25 -30.68
C GLY A 235 9.28 11.51 -31.76
N GLY A 236 9.91 10.44 -32.26
CA GLY A 236 10.91 10.43 -33.32
C GLY A 236 10.33 10.10 -34.68
#